data_AF-E0XRQ8-F1
#
_entry.id   AF-E0XRQ8-F1
#
_cell.length_a   1.000
_cell.length_b   1.000
_cell.length_c   1.000
_cell.angle_alpha   90.00
_cell.angle_beta   90.00
_cell.angle_gamma   90.00
#
_symmetry.space_group_name_H-M   'P 1'
#
loop_
_entity.id
_entity.type
_entity.pdbx_description
1 polymer ?
#
loop_
_entity_poly.entity_id
_entity_poly.type
_entity_poly.pdbx_seq_one_letter_code
_entity_poly.pdbx_strand_id
1 'polypeptide(L)'
;MVENAYGNNIKCSGPQMTVSPFVTTSFNQKRPQDYIYHTPVYDPTDANDDGVPDNPGNVLYYQENYSGNKDSLGLNFGFALTFNIPLDNRFQDSCLDAANTQINLQKQELNAKMLNYEIARLKNCGELKLAGIYFDPKSRFAKLCEGVMVSPPPNQVIPHTHKLK
;
A
#
# COMPACT_ATOMS: atom_id res chain seq x y z
N MET A 1 -18.47 12.18 0.58
CA MET A 1 -18.07 12.51 1.96
C MET A 1 -16.81 11.72 2.27
N VAL A 2 -15.67 12.39 2.34
CA VAL A 2 -14.42 11.81 2.85
C VAL A 2 -14.49 11.92 4.37
N GLU A 3 -14.59 10.79 5.05
CA GLU A 3 -14.55 10.73 6.51
C GLU A 3 -13.12 10.44 6.94
N ASN A 4 -12.45 11.45 7.49
CA ASN A 4 -11.13 11.26 8.09
C ASN A 4 -11.32 10.87 9.56
N ALA A 5 -10.97 9.63 9.89
CA ALA A 5 -11.00 9.13 11.26
C ALA A 5 -9.61 9.25 11.87
N TYR A 6 -9.48 10.11 12.87
CA TYR A 6 -8.31 10.19 13.74
C TYR A 6 -8.61 9.40 15.02
N GLY A 7 -7.57 8.78 15.60
CA GLY A 7 -7.72 7.98 16.82
C GLY A 7 -8.45 8.73 17.94
N ASN A 8 -9.01 7.99 18.90
CA ASN A 8 -9.86 8.55 19.97
C ASN A 8 -11.22 9.10 19.47
N ASN A 9 -11.83 8.45 18.47
CA ASN A 9 -13.17 8.76 17.92
C ASN A 9 -13.33 10.15 17.29
N ILE A 10 -12.25 10.81 16.88
CA ILE A 10 -12.33 12.09 16.17
C ILE A 10 -12.65 11.79 14.71
N LYS A 11 -13.90 12.02 14.31
CA LYS A 11 -14.39 11.82 12.94
C LYS A 11 -14.69 13.17 12.31
N CYS A 12 -14.04 13.43 11.18
CA CYS A 12 -14.20 14.69 10.48
C CYS A 12 -14.95 14.45 9.17
N SER A 13 -16.20 14.91 9.13
CA SER A 13 -17.05 14.90 7.95
C SER A 13 -17.49 16.32 7.66
N GLY A 14 -17.14 16.82 6.48
CA GLY A 14 -17.49 18.16 6.02
C GLY A 14 -18.21 18.14 4.69
N PRO A 15 -18.97 19.20 4.36
CA PRO A 15 -19.51 19.38 3.02
C PRO A 15 -18.35 19.51 2.03
N GLN A 16 -18.44 18.80 0.90
CA GLN A 16 -17.45 18.81 -0.16
C GLN A 16 -18.14 18.93 -1.52
N MET A 17 -17.45 19.54 -2.47
CA MET A 17 -17.83 19.56 -3.87
C MET A 17 -16.93 18.61 -4.63
N THR A 18 -17.54 17.70 -5.38
CA THR A 18 -16.83 16.75 -6.22
C THR A 18 -16.96 17.21 -7.67
N VAL A 19 -15.82 17.43 -8.33
CA VAL A 19 -15.76 17.80 -9.75
C VAL A 19 -15.03 16.68 -10.49
N SER A 20 -15.71 16.07 -11.45
CA SER A 20 -15.16 14.95 -12.22
C SER A 20 -15.12 15.27 -13.72
N PRO A 21 -14.10 16.01 -14.20
CA PRO A 21 -13.93 16.21 -15.63
C PRO A 21 -13.53 14.89 -16.30
N PHE A 22 -14.13 14.64 -17.46
CA PHE A 22 -13.73 13.55 -18.33
C PHE A 22 -13.42 14.10 -19.73
N VAL A 23 -12.35 13.61 -20.32
CA VAL A 23 -12.01 13.87 -21.71
C VAL A 23 -11.93 12.52 -22.40
N THR A 24 -12.75 12.35 -23.44
CA THR A 24 -12.75 11.15 -24.26
C THR A 24 -12.35 11.53 -25.68
N THR A 25 -11.47 10.72 -26.27
CA THR A 25 -11.16 10.79 -27.69
C THR A 25 -11.46 9.43 -28.30
N SER A 26 -12.25 9.46 -29.37
CA SER A 26 -12.58 8.27 -30.15
C SER A 26 -12.01 8.45 -31.56
N PHE A 27 -11.19 7.49 -31.96
CA PHE A 27 -10.67 7.40 -33.31
C PHE A 27 -11.22 6.13 -33.95
N ASN A 28 -12.05 6.32 -34.97
CA ASN A 28 -12.56 5.21 -35.78
C ASN A 28 -11.96 5.31 -37.17
N GLN A 29 -11.13 4.33 -37.52
CA GLN A 29 -10.58 4.22 -38.86
C GLN A 29 -11.05 2.92 -39.50
N LYS A 30 -11.76 3.07 -40.62
CA LYS A 30 -12.04 1.97 -41.52
C LYS A 30 -10.76 1.66 -42.28
N ARG A 31 -10.23 0.45 -42.10
CA ARG A 31 -9.05 -0.01 -42.85
C ARG A 31 -9.54 -0.79 -44.07
N PRO A 32 -9.00 -0.53 -45.28
CA PRO A 32 -9.22 -1.43 -46.39
C PRO A 32 -8.58 -2.77 -46.03
N GLN A 33 -9.37 -3.83 -45.99
CA GLN A 33 -8.87 -5.17 -45.71
C GLN A 33 -9.38 -6.10 -46.79
N ASP A 34 -8.61 -6.19 -47.87
CA ASP A 34 -8.91 -7.12 -48.96
C ASP A 34 -8.35 -8.50 -48.58
N TYR A 35 -9.19 -9.29 -47.92
CA TYR A 35 -8.94 -10.73 -47.82
C TYR A 35 -9.32 -11.37 -49.14
N ILE A 36 -8.30 -11.72 -49.92
CA ILE A 36 -8.44 -12.61 -51.07
C ILE A 36 -8.37 -14.03 -50.53
N TYR A 37 -9.36 -14.85 -50.84
CA TYR A 37 -9.31 -16.30 -50.57
C TYR A 37 -9.46 -17.06 -51.88
N HIS A 38 -8.78 -18.20 -51.94
CA HIS A 38 -8.73 -19.04 -53.12
C HIS A 38 -9.66 -20.23 -52.94
N THR A 39 -10.64 -20.37 -53.82
CA THR A 39 -11.49 -21.56 -53.85
C THR A 39 -10.97 -22.51 -54.95
N PRO A 40 -10.63 -23.77 -54.64
CA PRO A 40 -10.22 -24.74 -55.65
C PRO A 40 -11.42 -25.12 -56.52
N VAL A 41 -11.24 -25.06 -57.84
CA VAL A 41 -12.20 -25.60 -58.82
C VAL A 41 -11.74 -26.97 -59.25
N TYR A 42 -12.56 -27.98 -58.97
CA TYR A 42 -12.24 -29.39 -59.28
C TYR A 42 -12.58 -29.73 -60.71
N ASP A 43 -11.83 -30.69 -61.26
CA ASP A 43 -12.08 -31.26 -62.58
C ASP A 43 -13.35 -32.11 -62.59
N PRO A 44 -14.41 -31.73 -63.34
CA PRO A 44 -15.63 -32.52 -63.43
C PRO A 44 -15.59 -33.52 -64.60
N THR A 45 -14.43 -33.71 -65.24
CA THR A 45 -14.33 -34.60 -66.41
C THR A 45 -14.71 -36.02 -66.01
N ASP A 46 -15.72 -36.51 -66.72
CA ASP A 46 -16.26 -37.85 -66.64
C ASP A 46 -16.29 -38.36 -68.08
N ALA A 47 -15.19 -38.98 -68.52
CA ALA A 47 -15.01 -39.47 -69.87
C ALA A 47 -15.66 -40.85 -70.09
N ASN A 48 -16.02 -41.55 -69.01
CA ASN A 48 -16.67 -42.86 -69.04
C ASN A 48 -18.18 -42.81 -68.73
N ASP A 49 -18.74 -41.63 -68.42
CA ASP A 49 -20.15 -41.32 -68.14
C ASP A 49 -20.75 -42.22 -67.03
N ASP A 50 -19.92 -42.58 -66.05
CA ASP A 50 -20.32 -43.43 -64.93
C ASP A 50 -20.91 -42.65 -63.75
N GLY A 51 -20.96 -41.31 -63.88
CA GLY A 51 -21.46 -40.40 -62.86
C GLY A 51 -20.47 -40.13 -61.73
N VAL A 52 -19.23 -40.63 -61.85
CA VAL A 52 -18.11 -40.40 -60.94
C VAL A 52 -17.01 -39.68 -61.72
N PRO A 53 -16.54 -38.51 -61.27
CA PRO A 53 -15.42 -37.84 -61.93
C PRO A 53 -14.19 -38.75 -61.99
N ASP A 54 -13.57 -38.85 -63.16
CA ASP A 54 -12.41 -39.72 -63.41
C ASP A 54 -11.17 -39.29 -62.61
N ASN A 55 -11.11 -38.02 -62.21
CA ASN A 55 -9.97 -37.44 -61.51
C ASN A 55 -10.40 -36.74 -60.20
N PRO A 56 -10.98 -37.49 -59.25
CA PRO A 56 -11.56 -36.92 -58.05
C PRO A 56 -10.48 -36.29 -57.19
N GLY A 57 -10.62 -34.99 -56.92
CA GLY A 57 -9.69 -34.22 -56.10
C GLY A 57 -8.59 -33.50 -56.87
N ASN A 58 -8.53 -33.61 -58.20
CA ASN A 58 -7.62 -32.77 -58.99
C ASN A 58 -8.16 -31.33 -59.09
N VAL A 59 -7.30 -30.37 -58.75
CA VAL A 59 -7.63 -28.94 -58.79
C VAL A 59 -7.17 -28.38 -60.14
N LEU A 60 -8.10 -27.90 -60.96
CA LEU A 60 -7.81 -27.30 -62.26
C LEU A 60 -7.12 -25.94 -62.09
N TYR A 61 -7.72 -25.08 -61.26
CA TYR A 61 -7.19 -23.77 -60.92
C TYR A 61 -7.83 -23.25 -59.63
N TYR A 62 -7.22 -22.21 -59.06
CA TYR A 62 -7.73 -21.49 -57.90
C TYR A 62 -8.44 -20.22 -58.35
N GLN A 63 -9.72 -20.07 -58.01
CA GLN A 63 -10.46 -18.84 -58.25
C GLN A 63 -10.21 -17.85 -57.10
N GLU A 64 -9.80 -16.62 -57.43
CA GLU A 64 -9.68 -15.52 -56.48
C GLU A 64 -11.06 -14.93 -56.15
N ASN A 65 -11.46 -14.99 -54.88
CA ASN A 65 -12.70 -14.41 -54.40
C ASN A 65 -12.41 -13.29 -53.39
N TYR A 66 -13.15 -12.18 -53.50
CA TYR A 66 -13.06 -11.05 -52.57
C TYR A 66 -14.01 -11.26 -51.39
N SER A 67 -13.48 -11.19 -50.18
CA SER A 67 -14.23 -11.43 -48.95
C SER A 67 -15.27 -10.33 -48.62
N GLY A 68 -15.14 -9.12 -49.17
CA GLY A 68 -16.07 -8.00 -48.96
C GLY A 68 -16.12 -7.44 -47.53
N ASN A 69 -15.34 -8.01 -46.61
CA ASN A 69 -15.29 -7.66 -45.21
C ASN A 69 -14.58 -6.31 -45.00
N LYS A 70 -15.18 -5.42 -44.22
CA LYS A 70 -14.61 -4.12 -43.85
C LYS A 70 -14.22 -4.14 -42.39
N ASP A 71 -12.94 -4.05 -42.10
CA ASP A 71 -12.44 -3.94 -40.73
C ASP A 71 -12.48 -2.49 -40.24
N SER A 72 -12.92 -2.33 -39.00
CA SER A 72 -12.97 -1.03 -38.34
C SER A 72 -12.17 -1.10 -37.06
N LEU A 73 -11.06 -0.35 -37.02
CA LEU A 73 -10.32 -0.16 -35.80
C LEU A 73 -10.94 1.01 -35.04
N GLY A 74 -11.54 0.71 -33.88
CA GLY A 74 -12.02 1.69 -32.92
C GLY A 74 -11.04 1.80 -31.75
N LEU A 75 -10.28 2.90 -31.69
CA LEU A 75 -9.45 3.22 -30.54
C LEU A 75 -10.17 4.27 -29.70
N ASN A 76 -10.42 3.94 -28.43
CA ASN A 76 -11.02 4.86 -27.47
C ASN A 76 -10.03 5.09 -26.34
N PHE A 77 -9.66 6.35 -26.12
CA PHE A 77 -8.83 6.76 -25.00
C PHE A 77 -9.60 7.76 -24.16
N GLY A 78 -9.56 7.59 -22.84
CA GLY A 78 -10.25 8.47 -21.92
C GLY A 78 -9.44 8.66 -20.66
N PHE A 79 -9.46 9.88 -20.15
CA PHE A 79 -8.94 10.21 -18.83
C PHE A 79 -10.07 10.83 -18.01
N ALA A 80 -10.24 10.32 -16.79
CA ALA A 80 -11.17 10.85 -15.82
C ALA A 80 -10.38 11.23 -14.58
N LEU A 81 -10.57 12.46 -14.12
CA LEU A 81 -9.99 12.96 -12.88
C LEU A 81 -11.16 13.24 -11.93
N THR A 82 -10.99 12.94 -10.64
CA THR A 82 -12.00 13.24 -9.63
C THR A 82 -11.36 14.10 -8.56
N PHE A 83 -11.78 15.36 -8.49
CA PHE A 83 -11.32 16.31 -7.49
C PHE A 83 -12.38 16.43 -6.40
N ASN A 84 -11.95 16.34 -5.13
CA ASN A 84 -12.81 16.56 -3.97
C ASN A 84 -12.30 17.81 -3.24
N ILE A 85 -13.09 18.88 -3.25
CA ILE A 85 -12.73 20.16 -2.64
C ILE A 85 -13.64 20.36 -1.41
N PRO A 86 -13.11 20.46 -0.19
CA PRO A 86 -13.91 20.79 0.99
C PRO A 86 -14.47 22.21 0.87
N LEU A 87 -15.75 22.41 1.22
CA LEU A 87 -16.43 23.70 1.11
C LEU A 87 -16.28 24.58 2.35
N ASP A 88 -16.00 23.98 3.51
CA ASP A 88 -15.89 24.68 4.78
C ASP A 88 -14.56 24.39 5.46
N ASN A 89 -13.67 25.40 5.44
CA ASN A 89 -12.37 25.32 6.07
C ASN A 89 -12.45 25.38 7.60
N ARG A 90 -13.50 25.99 8.19
CA ARG A 90 -13.59 26.15 9.66
C ARG A 90 -13.81 24.81 10.36
N PHE A 91 -14.64 23.94 9.78
CA PHE A 91 -14.80 22.57 10.30
C PHE A 91 -13.55 21.72 10.05
N GLN A 92 -12.85 21.95 8.93
CA GLN A 92 -11.58 21.27 8.62
C GLN A 92 -10.49 21.66 9.63
N ASP A 93 -10.36 22.95 9.95
CA ASP A 93 -9.36 23.50 10.86
C ASP A 93 -9.61 23.03 12.31
N SER A 94 -10.86 23.14 12.79
CA SER A 94 -11.20 22.66 14.14
C SER A 94 -11.01 21.15 14.30
N CYS A 95 -11.27 20.36 13.24
CA CYS A 95 -10.93 18.95 13.19
C CYS A 95 -9.40 18.72 13.28
N LEU A 96 -8.63 19.47 12.48
CA LEU A 96 -7.18 19.34 12.44
C LEU A 96 -6.57 19.69 13.81
N ASP A 97 -7.09 20.73 14.47
CA ASP A 97 -6.69 21.13 15.82
C ASP A 97 -7.03 20.06 16.86
N ALA A 98 -8.20 19.44 16.77
CA ALA A 98 -8.57 18.32 17.64
C ALA A 98 -7.65 17.12 17.44
N ALA A 99 -7.34 16.77 16.18
CA ALA A 99 -6.41 15.70 15.84
C ALA A 99 -4.99 16.01 16.35
N ASN A 100 -4.51 17.23 16.17
CA ASN A 100 -3.20 17.69 16.66
C ASN A 100 -3.13 17.64 18.20
N THR A 101 -4.18 18.08 18.88
CA THR A 101 -4.28 18.01 20.34
C THR A 101 -4.21 16.57 20.82
N GLN A 102 -4.93 15.66 20.16
CA GLN A 102 -4.90 14.24 20.47
C GLN A 102 -3.51 13.63 20.28
N ILE A 103 -2.82 13.97 19.20
CA ILE A 103 -1.44 13.53 18.94
C ILE A 103 -0.52 14.02 20.06
N ASN A 104 -0.67 15.27 20.49
CA ASN A 104 0.14 15.84 21.57
C ASN A 104 -0.12 15.14 22.91
N LEU A 105 -1.39 14.83 23.22
CA LEU A 105 -1.73 14.03 24.40
C LEU A 105 -1.13 12.62 24.34
N GLN A 106 -1.20 11.95 23.18
CA GLN A 106 -0.58 10.63 23.00
C GLN A 106 0.95 10.68 23.14
N LYS A 107 1.60 11.74 22.66
CA LYS A 107 3.04 11.96 22.86
C LYS A 107 3.36 12.14 24.35
N GLN A 108 2.55 12.90 25.09
CA GLN A 108 2.72 13.05 26.53
C GLN A 108 2.55 11.73 27.27
N GLU A 109 1.53 10.94 26.90
CA GLU A 109 1.30 9.61 27.47
C GLU A 109 2.46 8.66 27.18
N LEU A 110 3.00 8.68 25.95
CA LEU A 110 4.16 7.89 25.57
C LEU A 110 5.41 8.28 26.37
N ASN A 111 5.67 9.58 26.51
CA ASN A 111 6.78 10.08 27.32
C ASN A 111 6.62 9.70 28.80
N ALA A 112 5.40 9.79 29.34
CA ALA A 112 5.11 9.35 30.70
C ALA A 112 5.35 7.85 30.88
N LYS A 113 4.95 7.01 29.91
CA LYS A 113 5.22 5.57 29.91
C LYS A 113 6.73 5.27 29.86
N MET A 114 7.48 5.98 29.01
CA MET A 114 8.95 5.85 28.94
C MET A 114 9.60 6.21 30.27
N LEU A 115 9.24 7.36 30.86
CA LEU A 115 9.75 7.79 32.16
C LEU A 115 9.40 6.80 33.27
N ASN A 116 8.16 6.29 33.30
CA ASN A 116 7.73 5.29 34.27
C ASN A 116 8.50 3.98 34.11
N TYR A 117 8.77 3.55 32.88
CA TYR A 117 9.63 2.39 32.61
C TYR A 117 11.05 2.61 33.14
N GLU A 118 11.65 3.78 32.91
CA GLU A 118 12.97 4.12 33.41
C GLU A 118 13.01 4.14 34.95
N ILE A 119 12.03 4.78 35.60
CA ILE A 119 11.93 4.79 37.06
C ILE A 119 11.77 3.38 37.61
N ALA A 120 10.91 2.55 37.00
CA ALA A 120 10.72 1.17 37.41
C ALA A 120 12.01 0.35 37.26
N ARG A 121 12.77 0.56 36.17
CA ARG A 121 14.08 -0.05 35.94
C ARG A 121 15.06 0.34 37.06
N LEU A 122 15.17 1.63 37.36
CA LEU A 122 16.06 2.15 38.40
C LEU A 122 15.71 1.61 39.79
N LYS A 123 14.41 1.54 40.13
CA LYS A 123 13.92 0.97 41.40
C LYS A 123 14.27 -0.50 41.53
N ASN A 124 13.95 -1.32 40.53
CA ASN A 124 14.27 -2.75 40.54
C ASN A 124 15.78 -2.98 40.67
N CYS A 125 16.60 -2.23 39.94
CA CYS A 125 18.06 -2.29 40.07
C CYS A 125 18.56 -1.89 41.47
N GLY A 126 17.95 -0.88 42.09
CA GLY A 126 18.25 -0.48 43.47
C GLY A 126 17.94 -1.56 44.49
N GLU A 127 16.76 -2.18 44.38
CA GLU A 127 16.32 -3.28 45.26
C GLU A 127 17.22 -4.52 45.11
N LEU A 128 17.59 -4.89 43.88
CA LEU A 128 18.51 -6.00 43.64
C LEU A 128 19.90 -5.74 44.23
N LYS A 129 20.43 -4.51 44.10
CA LYS A 129 21.71 -4.15 44.71
C LYS A 129 21.65 -4.17 46.24
N LEU A 130 20.55 -3.71 46.84
CA LEU A 130 20.32 -3.82 48.29
C LEU A 130 20.25 -5.28 48.76
N ALA A 131 19.67 -6.16 47.94
CA ALA A 131 19.66 -7.61 48.18
C ALA A 131 21.01 -8.30 47.93
N GLY A 132 22.05 -7.56 47.51
CA GLY A 132 23.39 -8.09 47.24
C GLY A 132 23.53 -8.82 45.89
N ILE A 133 22.53 -8.71 45.00
CA ILE A 133 22.57 -9.30 43.66
C ILE A 133 23.24 -8.31 42.70
N TYR A 134 24.33 -8.73 42.07
CA TYR A 134 25.06 -7.95 41.08
C TYR A 134 25.14 -8.69 39.74
N PHE A 135 25.07 -7.93 38.65
CA PHE A 135 25.24 -8.45 37.30
C PHE A 135 26.69 -8.33 36.87
N ASP A 136 27.18 -9.31 36.10
CA ASP A 136 28.53 -9.28 35.54
C ASP A 136 28.73 -8.02 34.66
N PRO A 137 29.80 -7.23 34.83
CA PRO A 137 30.07 -6.02 34.05
C PRO A 137 30.10 -6.22 32.53
N LYS A 138 30.45 -7.42 32.06
CA LYS A 138 30.47 -7.79 30.64
C LYS A 138 29.09 -8.21 30.11
N SER A 139 28.13 -8.49 31.00
CA SER A 139 26.79 -8.89 30.60
C SER A 139 25.99 -7.72 30.03
N ARG A 140 25.06 -8.02 29.11
CA ARG A 140 24.12 -7.02 28.57
C ARG A 140 23.25 -6.37 29.66
N PHE A 141 23.04 -7.07 30.79
CA PHE A 141 22.20 -6.62 31.89
C PHE A 141 22.88 -5.58 32.80
N ALA A 142 24.22 -5.53 32.83
CA ALA A 142 24.93 -4.48 33.59
C ALA A 142 24.60 -3.07 33.08
N LYS A 143 24.37 -2.91 31.76
CA LYS A 143 23.96 -1.62 31.16
C LYS A 143 22.60 -1.12 31.63
N LEU A 144 21.70 -2.01 32.08
CA LEU A 144 20.36 -1.60 32.55
C LEU A 144 20.41 -0.90 33.91
N CYS A 145 21.37 -1.27 34.76
CA CYS A 145 21.52 -0.70 36.10
C CYS A 145 22.67 0.33 36.19
N GLU A 146 23.17 0.79 35.03
CA GLU A 146 24.20 1.82 34.93
C GLU A 146 23.71 3.13 35.56
N GLY A 147 24.52 3.73 36.44
CA GLY A 147 24.17 4.97 37.16
C GLY A 147 23.46 4.80 38.51
N VAL A 148 23.02 3.59 38.88
CA VAL A 148 22.41 3.36 40.22
C VAL A 148 23.51 3.18 41.27
N MET A 149 23.64 4.12 42.20
CA MET A 149 24.55 4.03 43.35
C MET A 149 23.75 3.79 44.63
N VAL A 150 24.20 2.86 45.46
CA VAL A 150 23.60 2.62 46.77
C VAL A 150 24.38 3.43 47.79
N SER A 151 23.72 4.42 48.40
CA SER A 151 24.23 5.06 49.61
C SER A 151 23.71 4.29 50.82
N PRO A 152 24.52 4.15 51.89
CA PRO A 152 23.99 3.64 53.15
C PRO A 152 22.82 4.51 53.63
N PRO A 153 21.83 3.91 54.30
CA PRO A 153 20.69 4.62 54.84
C PRO A 153 21.16 5.73 55.80
N PRO A 154 20.44 6.87 55.85
CA PRO A 154 20.79 7.95 56.77
C PRO A 154 20.83 7.43 58.22
N ASN A 155 21.85 7.85 58.97
CA ASN A 155 22.20 7.41 60.34
C ASN A 155 22.93 6.07 60.50
N GLN A 156 23.39 5.42 59.44
CA GLN A 156 24.27 4.24 59.57
C GLN A 156 25.74 4.61 59.41
N VAL A 157 26.54 4.37 60.46
CA VAL A 157 27.99 4.61 60.41
C VAL A 157 28.64 3.44 59.68
N ILE A 158 29.19 3.72 58.50
CA ILE A 158 29.93 2.74 57.69
C ILE A 158 31.22 2.38 58.46
N PRO A 159 31.64 1.11 58.54
CA PRO A 159 32.91 0.75 59.13
C PRO A 159 34.05 1.52 58.46
N HIS A 160 34.69 2.40 59.23
CA HIS A 160 35.83 3.20 58.80
C HIS A 160 36.94 3.08 59.85
N THR A 161 38.18 3.25 59.41
CA THR A 161 39.34 3.20 60.30
C THR A 161 39.83 4.62 60.57
N HIS A 162 40.10 4.93 61.83
CA HIS A 162 40.78 6.16 62.19
C HIS A 162 42.26 5.88 62.38
N LYS A 163 43.11 6.62 61.68
CA LYS A 163 44.54 6.61 61.94
C LYS A 163 44.78 7.50 63.16
N LEU A 164 44.89 6.89 64.33
CA LEU A 164 45.26 7.60 65.56
C LEU A 164 46.68 8.16 65.38
N LYS A 165 46.85 9.44 65.69
CA LYS A 165 48.10 10.19 65.52
C LYS A 165 48.87 10.23 66.83
#